data_AF-A0A7W5ZSG3-F1
#
_entry.id   AF-A0A7W5ZSG3-F1
#
_cell.length_a   1.000
_cell.length_b   1.000
_cell.length_c   1.000
_cell.angle_alpha   90.00
_cell.angle_beta   90.00
_cell.angle_gamma   90.00
#
_symmetry.space_group_name_H-M   'P 1'
#
loop_
_entity.id
_entity.type
_entity.pdbx_description
1 polymer ?
#
loop_
_entity_poly.entity_id
_entity_poly.type
_entity_poly.pdbx_seq_one_letter_code
_entity_poly.pdbx_strand_id
1 'polypeptide(L)'
;MKFEIVELEEFSGRKASVYSVWINDESTTLFDRFVEENQMQHPLEIQSIVDRIEIIGHSTGAREHFFKLNEGTLGDGICALYDSPDKKLRLYCIRYGASCILLGGEEEG
;
A
#
# COMPACT_ATOMS: atom_id res chain seq x y z
N MET A 1 18.25 9.69 8.24
CA MET A 1 17.54 8.58 7.57
C MET A 1 17.55 8.87 6.09
N LYS A 2 18.10 7.97 5.27
CA LYS A 2 18.05 8.06 3.80
C LYS A 2 17.02 7.04 3.32
N PHE A 3 16.20 7.44 2.37
CA PHE A 3 15.21 6.58 1.76
C PHE A 3 15.11 6.89 0.28
N GLU A 4 14.62 5.92 -0.48
CA GLU A 4 14.34 6.00 -1.90
C GLU A 4 12.91 5.52 -2.16
N ILE A 5 12.25 6.08 -3.15
CA ILE A 5 10.96 5.59 -3.65
C ILE A 5 11.27 4.73 -4.86
N VAL A 6 10.96 3.44 -4.77
CA VAL A 6 11.23 2.46 -5.82
C VAL A 6 9.92 1.95 -6.41
N GLU A 7 9.89 1.75 -7.72
CA GLU A 7 8.73 1.20 -8.42
C GLU A 7 8.65 -0.31 -8.16
N LEU A 8 7.44 -0.79 -7.85
CA LEU A 8 7.13 -2.21 -7.79
C LEU A 8 6.61 -2.62 -9.18
N GLU A 9 7.51 -3.15 -10.01
CA GLU A 9 7.21 -3.44 -11.42
C GLU A 9 6.09 -4.47 -11.58
N GLU A 10 6.00 -5.43 -10.66
CA GLU A 10 4.98 -6.49 -10.67
C GLU A 10 3.56 -5.95 -10.43
N PHE A 11 3.43 -4.78 -9.81
CA PHE A 11 2.16 -4.12 -9.53
C PHE A 11 1.89 -2.92 -10.42
N SER A 12 2.91 -2.43 -11.12
CA SER A 12 2.80 -1.25 -11.96
C SER A 12 2.24 -1.61 -13.33
N GLY A 13 1.25 -0.85 -13.77
CA GLY A 13 0.54 -1.14 -15.01
C GLY A 13 0.06 0.10 -15.75
N ARG A 14 -0.69 -0.14 -16.83
CA ARG A 14 -1.19 0.91 -17.72
C ARG A 14 -2.16 1.89 -17.06
N LYS A 15 -2.61 1.62 -15.83
CA LYS A 15 -3.61 2.43 -15.12
C LYS A 15 -3.02 3.18 -13.93
N ALA A 16 -2.03 2.60 -13.26
CA ALA A 16 -1.25 3.29 -12.24
C ALA A 16 0.14 2.66 -12.09
N SER A 17 1.12 3.48 -11.73
CA SER A 17 2.41 3.01 -11.20
C SER A 17 2.32 2.88 -9.69
N VAL A 18 2.85 1.79 -9.17
CA VAL A 18 2.86 1.46 -7.75
C VAL A 18 4.30 1.49 -7.27
N TYR A 19 4.54 2.20 -6.17
CA TYR A 19 5.85 2.39 -5.58
C TYR A 19 5.84 1.95 -4.12
N SER A 20 7.01 1.65 -3.57
CA SER A 20 7.21 1.55 -2.13
C SER A 20 8.48 2.30 -1.69
N VAL A 21 8.59 2.55 -0.40
CA VAL A 21 9.74 3.20 0.21
C VAL A 21 10.78 2.14 0.57
N TRP A 22 12.00 2.32 0.09
CA TRP A 22 13.17 1.57 0.53
C TRP A 22 13.99 2.44 1.48
N ILE A 23 14.24 1.94 2.68
CA ILE A 23 15.14 2.56 3.66
C ILE A 23 16.54 1.97 3.44
N ASN A 24 17.55 2.80 3.16
CA ASN A 24 18.88 2.33 2.70
C ASN A 24 19.63 1.39 3.66
N ASP A 25 19.24 1.33 4.92
CA ASP A 25 19.81 0.42 5.93
C ASP A 25 19.01 -0.89 6.08
N GLU A 26 17.93 -1.07 5.33
CA GLU A 26 17.07 -2.26 5.30
C GLU A 26 17.25 -3.04 3.99
N SER A 27 16.98 -4.35 4.03
CA SER A 27 17.13 -5.25 2.87
C SER A 27 15.92 -5.27 1.93
N THR A 28 14.80 -4.71 2.37
CA THR A 28 13.50 -4.81 1.70
C THR A 28 12.76 -3.47 1.76
N THR A 29 11.70 -3.32 0.98
CA THR A 29 10.83 -2.13 1.04
C THR A 29 9.88 -2.19 2.24
N LEU A 30 9.27 -1.06 2.59
CA LEU A 30 8.22 -1.02 3.61
C LEU A 30 7.01 -1.89 3.25
N PHE A 31 6.74 -2.10 1.96
CA PHE A 31 5.68 -3.01 1.53
C PHE A 31 6.07 -4.47 1.74
N ASP A 32 7.28 -4.88 1.34
CA ASP A 32 7.77 -6.24 1.54
C ASP A 32 7.73 -6.64 3.01
N ARG A 33 8.23 -5.73 3.87
CA ARG A 33 8.22 -5.92 5.32
C ARG A 33 6.80 -6.07 5.86
N PHE A 34 5.87 -5.23 5.41
CA PHE A 34 4.46 -5.34 5.79
C PHE A 34 3.87 -6.71 5.43
N VAL A 35 4.17 -7.23 4.23
CA VAL A 35 3.73 -8.57 3.81
C VAL A 35 4.37 -9.64 4.69
N GLU A 36 5.68 -9.60 4.90
CA GLU A 36 6.42 -10.59 5.69
C GLU A 36 5.93 -10.69 7.14
N GLU A 37 5.67 -9.54 7.78
CA GLU A 37 5.22 -9.47 9.17
C GLU A 37 3.80 -10.02 9.37
N ASN A 38 2.93 -9.91 8.35
CA ASN A 38 1.50 -10.19 8.47
C ASN A 38 1.02 -11.43 7.74
N GLN A 39 1.74 -11.94 6.74
CA GLN A 39 1.29 -13.07 5.90
C GLN A 39 0.96 -14.35 6.69
N MET A 40 1.64 -14.58 7.82
CA MET A 40 1.40 -15.76 8.66
C MET A 40 0.14 -15.65 9.52
N GLN A 41 -0.19 -14.44 10.00
CA GLN A 41 -1.30 -14.19 10.92
C GLN A 41 -2.58 -13.77 10.17
N HIS A 42 -2.42 -13.08 9.03
CA HIS A 42 -3.48 -12.47 8.24
C HIS A 42 -3.35 -12.81 6.73
N PRO A 43 -3.27 -14.10 6.35
CA PRO A 43 -3.01 -14.48 4.96
C PRO A 43 -4.11 -14.03 3.98
N LEU A 44 -5.38 -14.02 4.41
CA LEU A 44 -6.49 -13.63 3.56
C LEU A 44 -6.54 -12.11 3.36
N GLU A 45 -6.22 -11.35 4.39
CA GLU A 45 -6.13 -9.90 4.37
C GLU A 45 -4.98 -9.44 3.47
N ILE A 46 -3.81 -10.08 3.59
CA ILE A 46 -2.67 -9.82 2.71
C ILE A 46 -3.02 -10.13 1.26
N GLN A 47 -3.65 -11.27 0.97
CA GLN A 47 -4.08 -11.58 -0.40
C GLN A 47 -5.07 -10.52 -0.93
N SER A 48 -6.06 -10.13 -0.13
CA SER A 48 -7.05 -9.10 -0.49
C SER A 48 -6.40 -7.74 -0.80
N ILE A 49 -5.37 -7.35 -0.03
CA ILE A 49 -4.60 -6.13 -0.25
C ILE A 49 -3.76 -6.24 -1.53
N VAL A 50 -3.06 -7.36 -1.74
CA VAL A 50 -2.22 -7.61 -2.94
C VAL A 50 -3.08 -7.60 -4.21
N ASP A 51 -4.20 -8.33 -4.22
CA ASP A 51 -5.14 -8.36 -5.34
C ASP A 51 -5.64 -6.95 -5.69
N ARG A 52 -5.89 -6.12 -4.67
CA ARG A 52 -6.33 -4.75 -4.86
C ARG A 52 -5.25 -3.87 -5.48
N ILE A 53 -4.00 -4.02 -5.05
CA ILE A 53 -2.86 -3.31 -5.62
C ILE A 53 -2.71 -3.68 -7.12
N GLU A 54 -2.84 -4.96 -7.46
CA GLU A 54 -2.80 -5.42 -8.85
C GLU A 54 -3.95 -4.82 -9.69
N ILE A 55 -5.17 -4.81 -9.16
CA ILE A 55 -6.33 -4.19 -9.83
C ILE A 55 -6.09 -2.68 -10.07
N ILE A 56 -5.52 -1.98 -9.08
CA ILE A 56 -5.19 -0.55 -9.17
C ILE A 56 -4.19 -0.31 -10.31
N GLY A 57 -3.09 -1.06 -10.35
CA GLY A 57 -2.05 -0.88 -11.35
C GLY A 57 -2.50 -1.21 -12.77
N HIS A 58 -3.23 -2.32 -12.94
CA HIS A 58 -3.48 -2.88 -14.26
C HIS A 58 -4.86 -2.58 -14.83
N SER A 59 -5.89 -2.43 -14.00
CA SER A 59 -7.29 -2.49 -14.45
C SER A 59 -8.06 -1.18 -14.28
N THR A 60 -8.02 -0.57 -13.10
CA THR A 60 -8.96 0.50 -12.73
C THR A 60 -8.30 1.85 -12.47
N GLY A 61 -7.00 1.85 -12.12
CA GLY A 61 -6.30 3.01 -11.57
C GLY A 61 -6.60 3.18 -10.09
N ALA A 62 -5.87 4.09 -9.43
CA ALA A 62 -6.07 4.38 -8.01
C ALA A 62 -7.37 5.19 -7.80
N ARG A 63 -8.51 4.52 -7.80
CA ARG A 63 -9.83 5.11 -7.57
C ARG A 63 -10.12 5.21 -6.07
N GLU A 64 -10.78 6.28 -5.67
CA GLU A 64 -11.02 6.63 -4.26
C GLU A 64 -11.66 5.50 -3.42
N HIS A 65 -12.62 4.76 -3.98
CA HIS A 65 -13.33 3.69 -3.26
C HIS A 65 -12.46 2.51 -2.82
N PHE A 66 -11.22 2.39 -3.32
CA PHE A 66 -10.29 1.37 -2.85
C PHE A 66 -9.64 1.75 -1.51
N PHE A 67 -9.72 3.02 -1.11
CA PHE A 67 -8.96 3.59 -0.02
C PHE A 67 -9.88 4.12 1.08
N LYS A 68 -9.45 3.96 2.33
CA LYS A 68 -9.95 4.73 3.46
C LYS A 68 -9.19 6.05 3.49
N LEU A 69 -9.89 7.15 3.25
CA LEU A 69 -9.28 8.49 3.13
C LEU A 69 -9.11 9.14 4.49
N ASN A 70 -8.18 10.11 4.57
CA ASN A 70 -7.92 10.92 5.75
C ASN A 70 -7.46 10.10 6.97
N GLU A 71 -6.60 9.11 6.73
CA GLU A 71 -5.97 8.33 7.80
C GLU A 71 -4.75 9.06 8.40
N GLY A 72 -4.41 10.23 7.87
CA GLY A 72 -3.44 11.16 8.43
C GLY A 72 -4.06 12.48 8.88
N THR A 73 -3.25 13.53 8.86
CA THR A 73 -3.64 14.91 9.07
C THR A 73 -4.31 15.53 7.84
N LEU A 74 -5.17 16.51 8.05
CA LEU A 74 -5.88 17.17 6.94
C LEU A 74 -4.89 17.73 5.90
N GLY A 75 -4.97 17.22 4.68
CA GLY A 75 -4.18 17.70 3.53
C GLY A 75 -2.85 16.99 3.29
N ASP A 76 -2.47 15.97 4.08
CA ASP A 76 -1.26 15.19 3.83
C ASP A 76 -1.41 14.13 2.73
N GLY A 77 -2.64 13.79 2.36
CA GLY A 77 -2.94 12.82 1.31
C GLY A 77 -2.73 11.36 1.72
N ILE A 78 -2.52 11.09 3.02
CA ILE A 78 -2.39 9.73 3.54
C ILE A 78 -3.77 9.06 3.55
N CYS A 79 -3.79 7.87 2.96
CA CYS A 79 -4.93 6.98 2.95
C CYS A 79 -4.49 5.53 3.23
N ALA A 80 -5.44 4.63 3.47
CA ALA A 80 -5.14 3.22 3.72
C ALA A 80 -5.86 2.31 2.72
N LEU A 81 -5.14 1.32 2.22
CA LEU A 81 -5.73 0.11 1.66
C LEU A 81 -6.14 -0.81 2.81
N TYR A 82 -7.29 -1.44 2.66
CA TYR A 82 -7.89 -2.31 3.67
C TYR A 82 -8.62 -3.47 3.02
N ASP A 83 -8.64 -4.62 3.71
CA ASP A 83 -9.40 -5.81 3.33
C ASP A 83 -10.92 -5.55 3.48
N SER A 84 -11.35 -5.39 4.74
CA SER A 84 -12.75 -5.15 5.10
C SER A 84 -12.88 -4.03 6.15
N PRO A 85 -14.05 -3.37 6.25
CA PRO A 85 -14.29 -2.34 7.26
C PRO A 85 -14.10 -2.83 8.70
N ASP A 86 -14.33 -4.13 8.94
CA ASP A 86 -14.30 -4.75 10.26
C ASP A 86 -12.93 -5.33 10.63
N LYS A 87 -11.98 -5.35 9.68
CA LYS A 87 -10.63 -5.90 9.85
C LYS A 87 -9.64 -4.78 10.16
N LYS A 88 -8.63 -5.11 10.96
CA LYS A 88 -7.70 -4.14 11.57
C LYS A 88 -6.43 -3.87 10.77
N LEU A 89 -6.14 -4.69 9.76
CA LEU A 89 -4.92 -4.53 8.97
C LEU A 89 -5.05 -3.36 7.98
N ARG A 90 -4.09 -2.43 8.03
CA ARG A 90 -4.04 -1.25 7.16
C ARG A 90 -2.69 -1.20 6.47
N LEU A 91 -2.71 -1.05 5.15
CA LEU A 91 -1.53 -0.65 4.39
C LEU A 91 -1.68 0.83 4.02
N TYR A 92 -0.90 1.68 4.66
CA TYR A 92 -0.92 3.11 4.40
C TYR A 92 -0.23 3.43 3.07
N CYS A 93 -0.76 4.43 2.38
CA CYS A 93 -0.26 4.86 1.09
C CYS A 93 -0.58 6.32 0.80
N ILE A 94 0.13 6.89 -0.17
CA ILE A 94 -0.17 8.19 -0.77
C ILE A 94 -0.61 7.95 -2.20
N ARG A 95 -1.75 8.54 -2.55
CA ARG A 95 -2.30 8.50 -3.91
C ARG A 95 -2.14 9.85 -4.58
N TYR A 96 -1.40 9.89 -5.68
CA TYR A 96 -1.18 11.12 -6.45
C TYR A 96 -1.32 10.88 -7.95
N GLY A 97 -2.43 11.35 -8.52
CA GLY A 97 -2.73 11.13 -9.93
C GLY A 97 -2.84 9.64 -10.27
N ALA A 98 -1.96 9.18 -11.16
CA ALA A 98 -1.83 7.77 -11.55
C ALA A 98 -0.70 7.04 -10.80
N SER A 99 -0.27 7.56 -9.65
CA SER A 99 0.77 6.95 -8.82
C SER A 99 0.21 6.59 -7.44
N CYS A 100 0.62 5.44 -6.92
CA CYS A 100 0.34 4.99 -5.56
C CYS A 100 1.66 4.66 -4.87
N ILE A 101 1.94 5.27 -3.72
CA ILE A 101 3.18 5.05 -2.95
C ILE A 101 2.80 4.35 -1.64
N LEU A 102 3.24 3.11 -1.46
CA LEU A 102 3.00 2.28 -0.28
C LEU A 102 4.01 2.63 0.82
N LEU A 103 3.49 3.00 1.99
CA LEU A 103 4.27 3.52 3.13
C LEU A 103 4.47 2.48 4.25
N GLY A 104 4.03 1.24 4.05
CA GLY A 104 3.96 0.24 5.11
C GLY A 104 2.64 0.30 5.89
N GLY A 105 2.52 -0.51 6.92
CA GLY A 105 1.24 -0.70 7.61
C GLY A 105 1.38 -1.19 9.03
N GLU A 106 0.25 -1.22 9.72
CA GLU A 106 0.14 -1.70 11.10
C GLU A 106 -1.18 -2.47 11.29
N GLU A 107 -1.23 -3.30 12.32
CA GLU A 107 -2.47 -3.84 12.84
C GLU A 107 -3.06 -2.84 13.84
N GLU A 108 -4.27 -2.32 13.59
CA GLU A 108 -4.96 -1.49 14.59
C GLU A 108 -5.20 -2.33 15.87
N GLY A 109 -4.92 -1.78 17.05
CA GLY A 109 -5.07 -2.45 18.36
C GLY A 109 -6.51 -2.77 18.76
#